data_AF-A0A5S9MDK9-F1
#
_entry.id   AF-A0A5S9MDK9-F1
#
_cell.length_a   1.000
_cell.length_b   1.000
_cell.length_c   1.000
_cell.angle_alpha   90.00
_cell.angle_beta   90.00
_cell.angle_gamma   90.00
#
_symmetry.space_group_name_H-M   'P 1'
#
loop_
_entity.id
_entity.type
_entity.pdbx_description
1 polymer ?
#
loop_
_entity_poly.entity_id
_entity_poly.type
_entity_poly.pdbx_seq_one_letter_code
_entity_poly.pdbx_strand_id
1 'polypeptide(L)' 'MAEIVHGAGGKLYYDGANLNAVLSRARPGDMGFDVVHLNLHKTFTGPHGGGGPGSGPVGVKKN' A
#
# COMPACT_ATOMS: atom_id res chain seq x y z
N MET A 1 -5.39 9.61 -13.15
CA MET A 1 -5.85 8.21 -13.04
C MET A 1 -6.86 8.04 -11.91
N ALA A 2 -6.55 8.48 -10.68
CA ALA A 2 -7.47 8.32 -9.56
C ALA A 2 -8.86 8.91 -9.82
N GLU A 3 -8.91 10.16 -10.28
CA GLU A 3 -10.15 10.85 -10.66
C GLU A 3 -10.98 10.11 -11.72
N ILE A 4 -10.32 9.47 -12.70
CA ILE A 4 -11.00 8.71 -13.76
C ILE A 4 -11.66 7.46 -13.17
N VAL A 5 -10.91 6.71 -12.35
CA VAL A 5 -11.42 5.48 -11.71
C VAL A 5 -12.54 5.82 -10.73
N HIS A 6 -12.36 6.86 -9.91
CA HIS A 6 -13.37 7.33 -8.97
C HIS A 6 -14.61 7.89 -9.68
N GLY A 7 -14.43 8.60 -10.81
CA GLY A 7 -15.52 9.12 -11.63
C GLY A 7 -16.38 8.01 -12.25
N ALA A 8 -15.81 6.82 -12.46
CA ALA A 8 -16.53 5.62 -12.85
C ALA A 8 -17.09 4.82 -11.66
N GLY A 9 -17.01 5.35 -10.43
CA GLY A 9 -17.46 4.67 -9.20
C GLY A 9 -16.51 3.58 -8.68
N GLY A 10 -15.33 3.43 -9.29
CA GLY A 10 -14.31 2.47 -8.88
C GLY A 10 -13.53 2.90 -7.64
N LYS A 11 -12.68 1.99 -7.15
CA LYS A 11 -11.74 2.22 -6.04
C LYS A 11 -10.34 1.79 -6.43
N LEU A 12 -9.33 2.40 -5.83
CA LEU A 12 -7.92 2.16 -6.14
C LEU A 12 -7.24 1.42 -4.99
N TYR A 13 -6.65 0.28 -5.34
CA TYR A 13 -5.83 -0.52 -4.45
C TYR A 13 -4.34 -0.31 -4.78
N TYR A 14 -3.56 0.06 -3.77
CA TYR A 14 -2.11 0.22 -3.88
C TYR A 14 -1.40 -1.04 -3.39
N ASP A 15 -0.55 -1.61 -4.24
CA ASP A 15 0.41 -2.63 -3.82
C ASP A 15 1.58 -1.95 -3.07
N GLY A 16 1.63 -2.13 -1.75
CA GLY A 16 2.66 -1.54 -0.91
C GLY A 16 3.94 -2.36 -0.78
N ALA A 17 4.17 -3.38 -1.61
CA ALA A 17 5.43 -4.13 -1.62
C ALA A 17 6.65 -3.23 -1.84
N ASN A 18 6.49 -2.19 -2.66
CA ASN A 18 7.55 -1.23 -3.01
C ASN A 18 7.53 0.05 -2.16
N LEU A 19 6.87 0.04 -0.99
CA LEU A 19 6.77 1.25 -0.16
C LEU A 19 8.14 1.84 0.22
N ASN A 20 9.19 1.02 0.31
CA ASN A 20 10.55 1.49 0.63
C ASN A 20 11.09 2.58 -0.32
N ALA A 21 10.61 2.62 -1.57
CA ALA A 21 11.01 3.65 -2.54
C ALA A 21 10.39 5.04 -2.27
N VAL A 22 9.24 5.07 -1.58
CA VAL A 22 8.45 6.29 -1.40
C VAL A 22 8.18 6.62 0.08
N LEU A 23 8.61 5.76 1.00
CA LEU A 23 8.46 5.96 2.43
C LEU A 23 9.09 7.30 2.84
N SER A 24 8.33 8.10 3.60
CA SER A 24 8.68 9.47 4.01
C SER A 24 8.82 10.49 2.86
N ARG A 25 8.50 10.11 1.61
CA ARG A 25 8.51 11.00 0.43
C ARG A 25 7.13 11.24 -0.15
N ALA A 26 6.30 10.20 -0.21
CA ALA A 26 4.92 10.27 -0.66
C ALA A 26 4.06 9.30 0.15
N ARG A 27 2.75 9.58 0.21
CA ARG A 27 1.77 8.72 0.88
C ARG A 27 0.75 8.23 -0.16
N PRO A 28 0.53 6.91 -0.32
CA PRO A 28 -0.44 6.39 -1.29
C PRO A 28 -1.84 7.02 -1.18
N GLY A 29 -2.29 7.34 0.03
CA GLY A 29 -3.57 8.01 0.26
C GLY A 29 -3.66 9.41 -0.36
N ASP A 30 -2.57 10.17 -0.36
CA ASP A 30 -2.50 11.50 -1.01
C ASP A 30 -2.47 11.38 -2.54
N MET A 31 -1.98 10.25 -3.05
CA MET A 31 -1.97 9.94 -4.48
C MET A 31 -3.35 9.48 -4.99
N GLY A 32 -4.35 9.40 -4.09
CA GLY A 32 -5.72 9.02 -4.42
C GLY A 32 -6.04 7.53 -4.24
N PHE A 33 -5.13 6.72 -3.68
CA PHE A 33 -5.44 5.32 -3.36
C PHE A 33 -6.37 5.21 -2.15
N ASP A 34 -7.33 4.30 -2.23
CA ASP A 34 -8.33 4.07 -1.18
C ASP A 34 -7.87 3.02 -0.16
N VAL A 35 -7.06 2.06 -0.63
CA VAL A 35 -6.60 0.90 0.14
C VAL A 35 -5.12 0.63 -0.17
N VAL A 36 -4.36 0.20 0.82
CA VAL A 36 -2.97 -0.27 0.65
C VAL A 36 -2.68 -1.44 1.56
N HIS A 37 -2.10 -2.52 1.05
CA HIS A 37 -1.43 -3.50 1.91
C HIS A 37 0.05 -3.16 2.06
N LEU A 38 0.67 -3.52 3.18
CA LEU A 38 2.09 -3.31 3.42
C LEU A 38 2.81 -4.64 3.63
N ASN A 39 3.95 -4.86 2.98
CA ASN A 39 4.80 -6.00 3.34
C ASN A 39 5.75 -5.61 4.47
N LEU A 40 5.40 -5.96 5.72
CA LEU A 40 6.27 -5.66 6.87
C LEU A 40 7.62 -6.38 6.80
N HIS A 41 7.63 -7.59 6.24
CA HIS A 41 8.82 -8.39 6.01
C HIS A 41 9.66 -7.94 4.81
N LYS A 42 9.25 -6.85 4.11
CA LYS A 42 10.07 -6.20 3.08
C LYS A 42 10.48 -4.80 3.53
N THR A 43 9.51 -3.92 3.75
CA THR A 43 9.75 -2.49 4.03
C THR A 43 10.07 -2.21 5.50
N PHE A 44 9.57 -3.03 6.43
CA PHE A 44 9.65 -2.77 7.87
C PHE A 44 10.48 -3.83 8.61
N THR A 45 11.57 -4.29 7.99
CA THR A 45 12.64 -5.11 8.62
C THR A 45 12.26 -6.51 9.10
N GLY A 46 11.01 -6.98 8.93
CA GLY A 46 10.68 -8.37 9.26
C GLY A 46 11.53 -9.36 8.45
N PRO A 47 12.04 -10.45 9.04
CA PRO A 47 12.90 -11.38 8.33
C PRO A 47 12.13 -12.17 7.27
N HIS A 48 12.77 -12.46 6.13
CA HIS A 48 12.16 -13.26 5.05
C HIS A 48 12.08 -14.75 5.37
N GLY A 49 12.93 -15.25 6.27
CA GLY A 49 12.86 -16.61 6.85
C GLY A 49 12.91 -17.78 5.85
N GLY A 50 13.43 -17.59 4.63
CA GLY A 50 13.47 -18.63 3.61
C GLY A 50 12.11 -18.96 2.97
N GLY A 51 11.10 -18.10 3.17
CA GLY A 51 9.74 -18.31 2.67
C GLY A 51 8.64 -17.81 3.61
N GLY A 52 9.00 -17.37 4.83
CA GLY A 52 8.09 -16.80 5.81
C GLY A 52 8.67 -16.88 7.22
N PRO A 53 8.03 -16.22 8.21
CA PRO A 53 6.70 -15.62 8.15
C PRO A 53 6.68 -14.21 7.56
N GLY A 54 5.49 -13.78 7.10
CA GLY A 54 5.24 -12.41 6.65
C GLY A 54 3.95 -11.85 7.26
N SER A 55 3.89 -10.52 7.39
CA SER A 55 2.66 -9.80 7.76
C SER A 55 2.30 -8.76 6.70
N GLY A 56 1.00 -8.61 6.47
CA GLY A 56 0.38 -7.85 5.40
C GLY A 56 -0.74 -6.92 5.88
N PRO A 57 -0.51 -6.00 6.84
CA PRO A 57 -1.57 -5.12 7.32
C PRO A 57 -2.10 -4.23 6.20
N VAL A 58 -3.38 -3.89 6.29
CA VAL A 58 -4.09 -3.09 5.29
C VAL A 58 -4.49 -1.75 5.89
N GLY A 59 -4.06 -0.67 5.26
CA GLY A 59 -4.54 0.68 5.51
C GLY A 59 -5.68 1.01 4.57
N VAL A 60 -6.74 1.62 5.08
CA VAL A 60 -7.90 2.06 4.30
C VAL A 60 -8.19 3.54 4.58
N LYS A 61 -8.66 4.26 3.57
CA LYS A 61 -9.14 5.63 3.74
C LYS A 61 -10.45 5.62 4.54
N LYS A 62 -10.65 6.63 5.40
CA LYS A 62 -11.93 6.84 6.07
C LYS A 62 -12.95 7.34 5.04
N ASN A 63 -14.15 6.77 5.08
CA ASN A 63 -15.30 7.18 4.26
C ASN A 63 -15.76 8.58 4.62
#